data_AF-A0A815SGR2-F1
#
_entry.id   AF-A0A815SGR2-F1
#
_cell.length_a   1.000
_cell.length_b   1.000
_cell.length_c   1.000
_cell.angle_alpha   90.00
_cell.angle_beta   90.00
_cell.angle_gamma   90.00
#
_symmetry.space_group_name_H-M   'P 1'
#
loop_
_entity.id
_entity.type
_entity.pdbx_description
1 polymer ?
#
loop_
_entity_poly.entity_id
_entity_poly.type
_entity_poly.pdbx_seq_one_letter_code
_entity_poly.pdbx_strand_id
1 'polypeptide(L)'
;MNSPEWIFLVIGCVACAIVGASQSLYALLLSKIVQFVAFAISGSKLTKRVRAKAFAILLRQEVAYFDRPENSSGSICARLSTNAIALQQMAGTRLGSIVETIAMFGFGILLGFWFNYQLTLVASLFTIVILVIAGIHIVSEARVKKDMGHLLEQASS
;
A
#
# COMPACT_ATOMS: atom_id res chain seq x y z
N MET A 1 52.37 6.80 -29.02
CA MET A 1 51.59 5.69 -28.42
C MET A 1 50.26 6.25 -27.91
N ASN A 2 49.52 6.85 -28.83
CA ASN A 2 48.30 7.63 -28.60
C ASN A 2 47.34 7.24 -29.73
N SER A 3 46.75 6.05 -29.63
CA SER A 3 45.69 5.59 -30.53
C SER A 3 44.32 5.87 -29.89
N PRO A 4 43.27 6.12 -30.71
CA PRO A 4 41.92 6.51 -30.26
C PRO A 4 41.10 5.38 -29.59
N GLU A 5 41.74 4.48 -28.85
CA GLU A 5 41.13 3.27 -28.26
C GLU A 5 40.39 3.55 -26.94
N TRP A 6 40.77 4.63 -26.25
CA TRP A 6 40.07 5.09 -25.05
C TRP A 6 38.62 5.47 -25.36
N ILE A 7 38.34 5.93 -26.58
CA ILE A 7 36.99 6.28 -27.04
C ILE A 7 36.12 5.02 -27.12
N PHE A 8 36.64 3.91 -27.63
CA PHE A 8 35.91 2.64 -27.69
C PHE A 8 35.62 2.07 -26.31
N LEU A 9 36.54 2.21 -25.36
CA LEU A 9 36.35 1.74 -23.98
C LEU A 9 35.28 2.58 -23.27
N VAL A 10 35.30 3.90 -23.43
CA VAL A 10 34.28 4.80 -22.87
C VAL A 10 32.91 4.52 -23.50
N ILE A 11 32.84 4.33 -24.82
CA ILE A 11 31.59 3.96 -25.50
C ILE A 11 31.04 2.62 -24.97
N GLY A 12 31.91 1.64 -24.72
CA GLY A 12 31.52 0.35 -24.13
C GLY A 12 30.96 0.49 -22.70
N CYS A 13 31.59 1.27 -21.83
CA CYS A 13 31.09 1.54 -20.48
C CYS A 13 29.73 2.25 -20.50
N VAL A 14 29.57 3.22 -21.41
CA VAL A 14 28.29 3.93 -21.60
C VAL A 14 27.20 2.97 -22.09
N ALA A 15 27.51 2.09 -23.05
CA ALA A 15 26.56 1.10 -23.55
C ALA A 15 26.13 0.10 -22.46
N CYS A 16 27.06 -0.44 -21.67
CA CYS A 16 26.74 -1.34 -20.56
C CYS A 16 25.85 -0.66 -19.50
N ALA A 17 26.11 0.60 -19.18
CA ALA A 17 25.29 1.36 -18.25
C ALA A 17 23.85 1.54 -18.76
N ILE A 18 23.69 1.85 -20.06
CA ILE A 18 22.37 2.01 -20.69
C ILE A 18 21.60 0.68 -20.69
N VAL A 19 22.24 -0.42 -21.06
CA VAL A 19 21.61 -1.75 -21.09
C VAL A 19 21.21 -2.18 -19.68
N GLY A 20 22.08 -2.00 -18.68
CA GLY A 20 21.78 -2.31 -17.28
C GLY A 20 20.58 -1.53 -16.76
N ALA A 21 20.56 -0.21 -16.96
CA ALA A 21 19.43 0.65 -16.58
C ALA A 21 18.13 0.23 -17.28
N SER A 22 18.21 -0.16 -18.55
CA SER A 22 17.06 -0.63 -19.32
C SER A 22 16.48 -1.92 -18.72
N GLN A 23 17.31 -2.92 -18.40
CA GLN A 23 16.84 -4.17 -17.81
C GLN A 23 16.14 -3.95 -16.46
N SER A 24 16.69 -3.08 -15.60
CA SER A 24 16.06 -2.74 -14.33
C SER A 24 14.71 -2.05 -14.52
N LEU A 25 14.58 -1.16 -15.51
CA LEU A 25 13.31 -0.49 -15.81
C LEU A 25 12.22 -1.48 -16.24
N TYR A 26 12.54 -2.40 -17.16
CA TYR A 26 11.58 -3.42 -17.59
C TYR A 26 11.15 -4.34 -16.45
N ALA A 27 12.09 -4.79 -15.62
CA ALA A 27 11.79 -5.68 -14.50
C ALA A 27 10.89 -5.01 -13.45
N LEU A 28 11.17 -3.74 -13.12
CA LEU A 28 10.36 -2.97 -12.15
C LEU A 28 8.94 -2.74 -12.66
N LEU A 29 8.79 -2.31 -13.92
CA LEU A 29 7.47 -2.07 -14.52
C LEU A 29 6.64 -3.35 -14.56
N LEU A 30 7.22 -4.45 -15.05
CA LEU A 30 6.53 -5.73 -15.13
C LEU A 30 6.06 -6.22 -13.75
N SER A 31 6.97 -6.21 -12.76
CA SER A 31 6.67 -6.68 -11.40
C SER A 31 5.52 -5.87 -10.76
N LYS A 32 5.56 -4.54 -10.89
CA LYS A 32 4.52 -3.67 -10.33
C LYS A 32 3.17 -3.84 -11.01
N ILE A 33 3.14 -4.02 -12.33
CA ILE A 33 1.90 -4.26 -13.07
C ILE A 33 1.28 -5.60 -12.63
N VAL A 34 2.09 -6.67 -12.53
CA VAL A 34 1.59 -7.99 -12.11
C VAL A 34 1.04 -7.93 -10.69
N GLN A 35 1.77 -7.32 -9.75
CA GLN A 35 1.31 -7.11 -8.38
C GLN A 35 -0.02 -6.34 -8.37
N PHE A 36 -0.09 -5.20 -9.07
CA PHE A 36 -1.29 -4.38 -9.13
C PHE A 36 -2.49 -5.13 -9.71
N VAL A 37 -2.32 -5.84 -10.83
CA VAL A 37 -3.41 -6.59 -11.48
C VAL A 37 -3.90 -7.74 -10.58
N ALA A 38 -2.98 -8.50 -9.97
CA ALA A 38 -3.34 -9.60 -9.08
C ALA A 38 -4.17 -9.11 -7.87
N PHE A 39 -3.71 -8.04 -7.22
CA PHE A 39 -4.43 -7.43 -6.10
C PHE A 39 -5.73 -6.72 -6.54
N ALA A 40 -5.78 -6.13 -7.73
CA ALA A 40 -6.99 -5.54 -8.28
C ALA A 40 -8.08 -6.59 -8.54
N ILE A 41 -7.71 -7.75 -9.09
CA ILE A 41 -8.62 -8.88 -9.29
C ILE A 41 -9.14 -9.39 -7.96
N SER A 42 -8.25 -9.66 -6.99
CA SER A 42 -8.66 -10.10 -5.65
C SER A 42 -9.55 -9.07 -4.94
N GLY A 43 -9.20 -7.78 -5.01
CA GLY A 43 -9.99 -6.68 -4.46
C GLY A 43 -11.39 -6.59 -5.07
N SER A 44 -11.51 -6.77 -6.39
CA SER A 44 -12.80 -6.77 -7.09
C SER A 44 -13.70 -7.93 -6.65
N LYS A 45 -13.14 -9.13 -6.45
CA LYS A 45 -13.88 -10.30 -5.96
C LYS A 45 -14.36 -10.11 -4.53
N LEU A 46 -13.49 -9.59 -3.65
CA LEU A 46 -13.84 -9.28 -2.27
C LEU A 46 -14.98 -8.25 -2.21
N THR A 47 -14.85 -7.18 -3.00
CA THR A 47 -15.84 -6.11 -3.08
C THR A 47 -17.21 -6.61 -3.55
N LYS A 48 -17.24 -7.48 -4.57
CA LYS A 48 -18.47 -8.13 -5.03
C LYS A 48 -19.14 -8.97 -3.93
N ARG A 49 -18.35 -9.74 -3.17
CA ARG A 49 -18.87 -10.55 -2.05
C ARG A 49 -19.44 -9.68 -0.93
N VAL A 50 -18.74 -8.60 -0.57
CA VAL A 50 -19.21 -7.65 0.47
C VAL A 50 -20.51 -6.98 0.02
N ARG A 51 -20.59 -6.49 -1.23
CA ARG A 51 -21.82 -5.92 -1.79
C ARG A 51 -22.97 -6.93 -1.77
N ALA A 52 -22.76 -8.16 -2.24
CA ALA A 52 -23.80 -9.19 -2.25
C ALA A 52 -24.33 -9.51 -0.84
N LYS A 53 -23.44 -9.65 0.15
CA LYS A 53 -23.84 -9.85 1.55
C LYS A 53 -24.59 -8.66 2.12
N ALA A 54 -24.13 -7.44 1.85
CA ALA A 54 -24.80 -6.23 2.31
C ALA A 54 -26.21 -6.09 1.71
N PHE A 55 -26.38 -6.37 0.41
CA PHE A 55 -27.71 -6.39 -0.21
C PHE A 55 -28.62 -7.47 0.39
N ALA A 56 -28.11 -8.67 0.66
CA ALA A 56 -28.88 -9.73 1.31
C ALA A 56 -29.36 -9.33 2.73
N ILE A 57 -28.55 -8.58 3.47
CA ILE A 57 -28.92 -8.03 4.78
C ILE A 57 -29.99 -6.95 4.62
N LEU A 58 -29.84 -6.04 3.65
CA LEU A 58 -30.81 -4.98 3.39
C LEU A 58 -32.19 -5.52 3.01
N LEU A 59 -32.26 -6.62 2.26
CA LEU A 59 -33.55 -7.25 1.90
C LEU A 59 -34.29 -7.90 3.08
N ARG A 60 -33.60 -8.17 4.20
CA ARG A 60 -34.20 -8.73 5.42
C ARG A 60 -34.62 -7.66 6.43
N GLN A 61 -34.37 -6.40 6.13
CA GLN A 61 -34.65 -5.26 7.00
C GLN A 61 -36.13 -4.86 6.91
N GLU A 62 -36.73 -4.42 8.03
CA GLU A 62 -38.12 -3.98 8.10
C GLU A 62 -38.40 -2.71 7.26
N VAL A 63 -39.62 -2.55 6.74
CA VAL A 63 -39.99 -1.41 5.88
C VAL A 63 -39.88 -0.07 6.63
N ALA A 64 -40.21 -0.06 7.93
CA ALA A 64 -40.09 1.12 8.79
C ALA A 64 -38.65 1.65 8.91
N TYR A 65 -37.63 0.83 8.61
CA TYR A 65 -36.24 1.27 8.58
C TYR A 65 -35.96 2.22 7.41
N PHE A 66 -36.62 2.01 6.27
CA PHE A 66 -36.43 2.78 5.04
C PHE A 66 -37.23 4.10 5.02
N ASP A 67 -38.19 4.28 5.94
CA ASP A 67 -38.98 5.51 6.06
C ASP A 67 -38.16 6.69 6.64
N ARG A 68 -37.02 6.43 7.27
CA ARG A 68 -36.13 7.49 7.74
C ARG A 68 -35.42 8.14 6.54
N PRO A 69 -35.40 9.49 6.43
CA PRO A 69 -34.77 10.18 5.29
C PRO A 69 -33.27 9.86 5.16
N GLU A 70 -32.58 9.55 6.27
CA GLU A 70 -31.17 9.12 6.24
C GLU A 70 -30.97 7.70 5.67
N ASN A 71 -31.97 6.81 5.82
CA ASN A 71 -31.91 5.38 5.49
C ASN A 71 -32.66 5.02 4.21
N SER A 72 -32.99 6.02 3.39
CA SER A 72 -33.54 5.79 2.06
C SER A 72 -32.67 4.77 1.29
N SER A 73 -33.30 3.87 0.55
CA SER A 73 -32.62 2.83 -0.22
C SER A 73 -31.54 3.39 -1.17
N GLY A 74 -31.75 4.59 -1.71
CA GLY A 74 -30.77 5.31 -2.54
C GLY A 74 -29.53 5.79 -1.76
N SER A 75 -29.72 6.37 -0.57
CA SER A 75 -28.61 6.88 0.25
C SER A 75 -27.73 5.73 0.76
N ILE A 76 -28.34 4.61 1.16
CA ILE A 76 -27.62 3.40 1.59
C ILE A 76 -26.83 2.80 0.43
N CYS A 77 -27.44 2.70 -0.76
CA CYS A 77 -26.74 2.18 -1.94
C CYS A 77 -25.54 3.06 -2.32
N ALA A 78 -25.68 4.39 -2.27
CA ALA A 78 -24.59 5.33 -2.54
C ALA A 78 -23.44 5.19 -1.54
N ARG A 79 -23.76 5.08 -0.24
CA ARG A 79 -22.77 4.86 0.83
C ARG A 79 -22.09 3.50 0.69
N LEU A 80 -22.86 2.44 0.38
CA LEU A 80 -22.32 1.10 0.16
C LEU A 80 -21.38 1.06 -1.05
N SER A 81 -21.72 1.77 -2.13
CA SER A 81 -20.87 1.88 -3.32
C SER A 81 -19.54 2.58 -3.00
N THR A 82 -19.62 3.70 -2.27
CA THR A 82 -18.45 4.48 -1.83
C THR A 82 -17.54 3.67 -0.90
N ASN A 83 -18.12 3.03 0.12
CA ASN A 83 -17.38 2.18 1.06
C ASN A 83 -16.76 0.97 0.35
N ALA A 84 -17.44 0.41 -0.64
CA ALA A 84 -16.92 -0.68 -1.46
C ALA A 84 -15.71 -0.26 -2.30
N ILE A 85 -15.73 0.94 -2.89
CA ILE A 85 -14.56 1.49 -3.62
C ILE A 85 -13.40 1.74 -2.65
N ALA A 86 -13.68 2.33 -1.49
CA ALA A 86 -12.66 2.55 -0.46
C ALA A 86 -12.04 1.23 0.03
N LEU A 87 -12.86 0.20 0.26
CA LEU A 87 -12.40 -1.14 0.61
C LEU A 87 -11.55 -1.76 -0.49
N GLN A 88 -11.94 -1.63 -1.76
CA GLN A 88 -11.14 -2.15 -2.88
C GLN A 88 -9.77 -1.49 -2.94
N GLN A 89 -9.69 -0.16 -2.73
CA GLN A 89 -8.43 0.56 -2.74
C GLN A 89 -7.55 0.18 -1.56
N MET A 90 -8.11 0.14 -0.35
CA MET A 90 -7.37 -0.28 0.85
C MET A 90 -6.89 -1.73 0.76
N ALA A 91 -7.74 -2.65 0.30
CA ALA A 91 -7.38 -4.06 0.18
C ALA A 91 -6.43 -4.35 -1.00
N GLY A 92 -6.53 -3.58 -2.09
CA GLY A 92 -5.72 -3.82 -3.28
C GLY A 92 -4.31 -3.23 -3.15
N THR A 93 -4.21 -1.89 -3.07
CA THR A 93 -2.92 -1.20 -3.16
C THR A 93 -2.17 -1.23 -1.82
N ARG A 94 -2.87 -0.99 -0.71
CA ARG A 94 -2.21 -0.85 0.60
C ARG A 94 -1.75 -2.19 1.16
N LEU A 95 -2.55 -3.25 1.05
CA LEU A 95 -2.10 -4.60 1.46
C LEU A 95 -0.91 -5.08 0.63
N GLY A 96 -0.92 -4.82 -0.68
CA GLY A 96 0.20 -5.14 -1.56
C GLY A 96 1.52 -4.49 -1.11
N SER A 97 1.48 -3.19 -0.80
CA SER A 97 2.65 -2.46 -0.30
C SER A 97 3.12 -2.92 1.09
N ILE A 98 2.19 -3.28 2.00
CA ILE A 98 2.54 -3.79 3.33
C ILE A 98 3.26 -5.14 3.20
N VAL A 99 2.71 -6.07 2.42
CA VAL A 99 3.33 -7.39 2.19
C VAL A 99 4.70 -7.23 1.55
N GLU A 100 4.83 -6.33 0.58
CA GLU A 100 6.11 -6.03 -0.05
C GLU A 100 7.15 -5.49 0.94
N THR A 101 6.75 -4.54 1.79
CA THR A 101 7.66 -3.94 2.78
C THR A 101 8.14 -4.98 3.79
N ILE A 102 7.23 -5.85 4.26
CA ILE A 102 7.58 -6.95 5.17
C ILE A 102 8.55 -7.92 4.48
N ALA A 103 8.28 -8.27 3.22
CA ALA A 103 9.15 -9.15 2.46
C ALA A 103 10.55 -8.53 2.25
N MET A 104 10.62 -7.27 1.82
CA MET A 104 11.90 -6.55 1.65
C MET A 104 12.70 -6.48 2.94
N PHE A 105 12.05 -6.19 4.06
CA PHE A 105 12.70 -6.16 5.36
C PHE A 105 13.24 -7.55 5.75
N GLY A 106 12.43 -8.60 5.56
CA GLY A 106 12.85 -9.98 5.81
C GLY A 106 14.05 -10.40 4.95
N PHE A 107 13.99 -10.15 3.64
CA PHE A 107 15.10 -10.45 2.73
C PHE A 107 16.36 -9.63 3.07
N GLY A 108 16.21 -8.36 3.44
CA GLY A 108 17.34 -7.51 3.85
C GLY A 108 18.06 -8.07 5.08
N ILE A 109 17.31 -8.50 6.10
CA ILE A 109 17.89 -9.12 7.30
C ILE A 109 18.57 -10.45 6.95
N LEU A 110 17.89 -11.32 6.19
CA LEU A 110 18.42 -12.63 5.79
C LEU A 110 19.75 -12.49 5.02
N LEU A 111 19.79 -11.60 4.03
CA LEU A 111 21.00 -11.33 3.25
C LEU A 111 22.09 -10.71 4.12
N GLY A 112 21.75 -9.79 5.02
CA GLY A 112 22.70 -9.20 5.96
C GLY A 112 23.37 -10.25 6.83
N PHE A 113 22.59 -11.16 7.42
CA PHE A 113 23.12 -12.25 8.23
C PHE A 113 24.03 -13.19 7.44
N TRP A 114 23.77 -13.38 6.15
CA TRP A 114 24.59 -14.23 5.28
C TRP A 114 26.00 -13.65 5.05
N PHE A 115 26.12 -12.33 4.85
CA PHE A 115 27.41 -11.70 4.56
C PHE A 115 28.19 -11.34 5.83
N ASN A 116 27.57 -10.67 6.80
CA ASN A 116 28.24 -10.28 8.03
C ASN A 116 27.23 -10.07 9.17
N TYR A 117 27.26 -10.96 10.15
CA TYR A 117 26.32 -10.94 11.28
C TYR A 117 26.55 -9.76 12.24
N GLN A 118 27.78 -9.26 12.36
CA GLN A 118 28.11 -8.18 13.32
C GLN A 118 27.54 -6.83 12.85
N LEU A 119 27.75 -6.50 11.58
CA LEU A 119 27.19 -5.27 11.00
C LEU A 119 25.67 -5.31 10.92
N THR A 120 25.10 -6.48 10.63
CA THR A 120 23.64 -6.66 10.51
C THR A 120 22.92 -6.52 11.85
N LEU A 121 23.49 -7.01 12.95
CA LEU A 121 22.92 -6.81 14.29
C LEU A 121 22.84 -5.32 14.65
N VAL A 122 23.90 -4.55 14.40
CA VAL A 122 23.88 -3.10 14.66
C VAL A 122 22.87 -2.37 13.75
N ALA A 123 22.84 -2.70 12.45
CA ALA A 123 21.94 -2.07 11.50
C ALA A 123 20.45 -2.38 11.78
N SER A 124 20.14 -3.62 12.18
CA SER A 124 18.78 -4.04 12.52
C SER A 124 18.25 -3.34 13.78
N LEU A 125 19.08 -3.20 14.83
CA LEU A 125 18.75 -2.41 16.02
C LEU A 125 18.40 -0.96 15.67
N PHE A 126 19.23 -0.32 14.84
CA PHE A 126 19.00 1.06 14.41
C PHE A 126 17.70 1.22 13.62
N THR A 127 17.41 0.26 12.74
CA THR A 127 16.18 0.27 11.93
C THR A 127 14.93 0.12 12.80
N ILE A 128 14.97 -0.74 13.83
CA ILE A 128 13.84 -0.93 14.77
C ILE A 128 13.56 0.35 15.55
N VAL A 129 14.60 1.04 16.02
CA VAL A 129 14.45 2.33 16.75
C VAL A 129 13.77 3.38 15.87
N ILE A 130 14.19 3.51 14.61
CA ILE A 130 13.57 4.45 13.65
C ILE A 130 12.10 4.11 13.42
N LEU A 131 11.78 2.81 13.27
CA LEU A 131 10.41 2.34 13.08
C LEU A 131 9.50 2.68 14.25
N VAL A 132 9.99 2.54 15.49
CA VAL A 132 9.24 2.90 16.71
C VAL A 132 8.98 4.41 16.76
N ILE A 133 9.98 5.24 16.47
CA ILE A 133 9.82 6.70 16.45
C ILE A 133 8.78 7.10 15.39
N ALA A 134 8.91 6.59 14.17
CA ALA A 134 7.93 6.84 13.10
C ALA A 134 6.52 6.36 13.48
N GLY A 135 6.40 5.21 14.14
CA GLY A 135 5.13 4.69 14.64
C GLY A 135 4.48 5.60 15.67
N ILE A 136 5.26 6.15 16.61
CA ILE A 136 4.78 7.12 17.60
C ILE A 136 4.27 8.40 16.92
N HIS A 137 4.98 8.89 15.90
CA HIS A 137 4.54 10.06 15.12
C HIS A 137 3.21 9.83 14.38
N ILE A 138 3.03 8.67 13.74
CA ILE A 138 1.78 8.35 13.05
C ILE A 138 0.62 8.23 14.05
N VAL A 139 0.87 7.62 15.21
CA VAL A 139 -0.13 7.49 16.28
C VAL A 139 -0.47 8.85 16.89
N SER A 140 0.49 9.74 17.07
CA SER A 140 0.22 11.07 17.63
C SER A 140 -0.68 11.90 16.71
N GLU A 141 -0.41 11.90 15.41
CA GLU A 141 -1.27 12.56 14.41
C GLU A 141 -2.68 11.97 14.39
N ALA A 142 -2.81 10.64 14.51
CA ALA A 142 -4.09 9.97 14.57
C ALA A 142 -4.90 10.34 15.82
N ARG A 143 -4.23 10.49 16.98
CA ARG A 143 -4.89 10.95 18.22
C ARG A 143 -5.36 12.40 18.08
N VAL A 144 -4.51 13.29 17.58
CA VAL A 144 -4.86 14.71 17.39
C VAL A 144 -6.08 14.86 16.48
N LYS A 145 -6.15 14.11 15.38
CA LYS A 145 -7.30 14.17 14.47
C LYS A 145 -8.59 13.65 15.10
N LYS A 146 -8.49 12.63 15.96
CA LYS A 146 -9.62 12.10 16.71
C LYS A 146 -10.15 13.13 17.71
N ASP A 147 -9.24 13.74 18.48
CA ASP A 147 -9.61 14.73 19.49
C ASP A 147 -10.24 15.98 18.84
N MET A 148 -9.67 16.45 17.74
CA MET A 148 -10.25 17.56 16.97
C MET A 148 -11.66 17.23 16.44
N GLY A 149 -11.91 15.98 16.02
CA GLY A 149 -13.25 15.55 15.59
C GLY A 149 -14.29 15.65 16.71
N HIS A 150 -13.93 15.22 17.93
CA HIS A 150 -14.81 15.34 19.09
C HIS A 150 -15.10 16.81 19.46
N LEU A 151 -14.11 17.70 19.32
CA LEU A 151 -14.30 19.14 19.56
C LEU A 151 -15.23 19.78 18.53
N LEU A 152 -15.17 19.38 17.26
CA LEU A 152 -16.08 19.89 16.23
C LEU A 152 -17.52 19.41 16.45
N GLU A 153 -17.69 18.19 16.94
CA GLU A 153 -19.02 17.64 17.25
C GLU A 153 -19.65 18.35 18.46
N GLN A 154 -18.84 18.71 19.47
CA GLN A 154 -19.28 19.55 20.60
C GLN A 154 -19.54 21.02 20.20
N ALA A 155 -18.79 21.57 19.25
CA ALA A 155 -18.98 22.94 18.78
C ALA A 155 -20.19 23.09 17.84
N SER A 156 -20.68 22.00 17.27
CA SER A 156 -21.85 21.96 16.39
C SER A 156 -23.17 21.69 17.12
N SER A 157 -23.14 21.36 18.42
CA SER A 157 -24.30 21.13 19.30
C SER A 157 -24.59 22.34 20.18
#